data_AF-A0A9Q3U8D8-F1
#
_entry.id   AF-A0A9Q3U8D8-F1
#
_cell.length_a   1.000
_cell.length_b   1.000
_cell.length_c   1.000
_cell.angle_alpha   90.00
_cell.angle_beta   90.00
_cell.angle_gamma   90.00
#
_symmetry.space_group_name_H-M   'P 1'
#
loop_
_entity.id
_entity.type
_entity.pdbx_description
1 polymer ?
#
loop_
_entity_poly.entity_id
_entity_poly.type
_entity_poly.pdbx_seq_one_letter_code
_entity_poly.pdbx_strand_id
1 'polypeptide(L)'
;MSNEENLDMFGFDNVDLNAVEGVIEDDKKSPETLKQIYSLFRRELGQESAVKLLGEFCKHFGGFPIYVPKGRKLEAEIKKISIWNDFNGRNVEELAKKYDVSVFHVYHVLKLMRHEEQKKRQPELF
;
A
#
# COMPACT_ATOMS: atom_id res chain seq x y z
N MET A 1 -0.82 24.68 29.81
CA MET A 1 0.38 23.85 29.91
C MET A 1 0.34 22.93 28.72
N SER A 2 1.23 23.19 27.76
CA SER A 2 1.34 22.53 26.47
C SER A 2 1.70 21.06 26.68
N ASN A 3 0.86 20.15 26.15
CA ASN A 3 1.30 18.77 25.92
C ASN A 3 2.35 18.85 24.82
N GLU A 4 3.63 18.72 25.18
CA GLU A 4 4.66 18.33 24.22
C GLU A 4 4.30 16.90 23.78
N GLU A 5 3.74 16.79 22.58
CA GLU A 5 3.45 15.52 21.92
C GLU A 5 4.77 14.86 21.57
N ASN A 6 5.26 14.04 22.51
CA ASN A 6 6.53 13.33 22.40
C ASN A 6 6.41 12.22 21.36
N LEU A 7 6.99 12.48 20.18
CA LEU A 7 7.07 11.51 19.10
C LEU A 7 8.43 10.81 19.12
N ASP A 8 8.44 9.48 19.30
CA ASP A 8 9.63 8.65 19.05
C ASP A 8 9.90 8.62 17.54
N MET A 9 11.02 9.21 17.13
CA MET A 9 11.48 9.18 15.75
C MET A 9 12.89 8.61 15.70
N PHE A 10 13.05 7.44 15.07
CA PHE A 10 14.32 6.70 15.00
C PHE A 10 14.96 6.37 16.37
N GLY A 11 14.20 6.29 17.45
CA GLY A 11 14.73 6.05 18.80
C GLY A 11 15.24 7.31 19.50
N PHE A 12 14.95 8.50 18.95
CA PHE A 12 15.18 9.77 19.62
C PHE A 12 13.88 10.22 20.30
N ASP A 13 13.94 10.37 21.62
CA ASP A 13 12.86 10.94 22.43
C ASP A 13 12.89 12.48 22.40
N ASN A 14 11.74 13.12 22.62
CA ASN A 14 11.56 14.59 22.67
C ASN A 14 11.98 15.36 21.41
N VAL A 15 11.57 14.91 20.23
CA VAL A 15 11.83 15.64 18.98
C VAL A 15 10.67 16.59 18.66
N ASP A 16 10.96 17.90 18.48
CA ASP A 16 9.98 18.87 18.02
C ASP A 16 9.56 18.60 16.57
N LEU A 17 8.25 18.44 16.35
CA LEU A 17 7.64 18.17 15.04
C LEU A 17 7.99 19.24 14.00
N ASN A 18 8.10 20.51 14.40
CA ASN A 18 8.41 21.60 13.47
C ASN A 18 9.88 21.56 13.03
N ALA A 19 10.79 21.17 13.94
CA ALA A 19 12.20 20.97 13.61
C ALA A 19 12.37 19.82 12.61
N VAL A 20 11.62 18.73 12.76
CA VAL A 20 11.63 17.59 11.82
C VAL A 20 11.10 18.01 10.46
N GLU A 21 9.97 18.71 10.42
CA GLU A 21 9.40 19.19 9.17
C GLU A 21 10.38 20.11 8.42
N GLY A 22 11.07 21.00 9.14
CA GLY A 22 12.11 21.84 8.56
C GLY A 22 13.29 21.07 7.97
N VAL A 23 13.61 19.87 8.49
CA VAL A 23 14.63 18.99 7.89
C VAL A 23 14.10 18.27 6.65
N ILE A 24 12.82 17.85 6.68
CA ILE A 24 12.18 17.17 5.54
C ILE A 24 12.05 18.13 4.36
N GLU A 25 11.65 19.37 4.58
CA GLU A 25 11.44 20.36 3.52
C GLU A 25 12.74 20.98 2.98
N ASP A 26 13.87 20.79 3.65
CA ASP A 26 15.18 21.30 3.22
C ASP A 26 15.75 20.47 2.05
N ASP A 27 15.82 21.08 0.87
CA ASP A 27 16.35 20.50 -0.38
C ASP A 27 17.76 19.92 -0.28
N LYS A 28 18.59 20.42 0.64
CA LYS A 28 19.97 19.92 0.82
C LYS A 28 20.03 18.69 1.71
N LYS A 29 19.07 18.54 2.63
CA LYS A 29 19.06 17.47 3.64
C LYS A 29 18.21 16.29 3.21
N SER A 30 17.17 16.53 2.40
CA SER A 30 16.17 15.53 2.07
C SER A 30 16.02 15.35 0.56
N PRO A 31 16.06 14.11 0.05
CA PRO A 31 15.80 13.84 -1.35
C PRO A 31 14.38 14.24 -1.77
N GLU A 32 14.22 14.63 -3.03
CA GLU A 32 12.93 15.04 -3.60
C GLU A 32 11.83 14.00 -3.41
N THR A 33 12.14 12.72 -3.58
CA THR A 33 11.20 11.62 -3.36
C THR A 33 10.69 11.56 -1.93
N LEU A 34 11.53 11.85 -0.94
CA LEU A 34 11.14 11.82 0.48
C LEU A 34 10.14 12.95 0.77
N LYS A 35 10.37 14.14 0.21
CA LYS A 35 9.44 15.28 0.32
C LYS A 35 8.10 14.96 -0.32
N GLN A 36 8.09 14.32 -1.48
CA GLN A 36 6.85 13.92 -2.15
C GLN A 36 6.06 12.92 -1.29
N ILE A 37 6.72 11.89 -0.75
CA ILE A 37 6.10 10.91 0.15
C ILE A 37 5.54 11.61 1.39
N TYR A 38 6.32 12.50 2.00
CA TYR A 38 5.86 13.27 3.16
C TYR A 38 4.64 14.14 2.83
N SER A 39 4.64 14.85 1.71
CA SER A 39 3.52 15.69 1.29
C SER A 39 2.24 14.88 1.08
N LEU A 40 2.36 13.65 0.55
CA LEU A 40 1.26 12.71 0.41
C LEU A 40 0.73 12.27 1.77
N PHE A 41 1.60 11.88 2.70
CA PHE A 41 1.18 11.49 4.05
C PHE A 41 0.54 12.65 4.81
N ARG A 42 1.13 13.84 4.75
CA ARG A 42 0.63 15.06 5.41
C ARG A 42 -0.78 15.40 4.92
N ARG A 43 -1.04 15.26 3.62
CA ARG A 43 -2.35 15.55 3.03
C ARG A 43 -3.46 14.62 3.55
N GLU A 44 -3.16 13.35 3.74
CA GLU A 44 -4.17 12.34 4.12
C GLU A 44 -4.30 12.16 5.64
N LEU A 45 -3.23 12.36 6.41
CA LEU A 45 -3.14 11.96 7.83
C LEU A 45 -2.86 13.11 8.81
N GLY A 46 -2.49 14.29 8.33
CA GLY A 46 -2.01 15.40 9.17
C GLY A 46 -0.51 15.28 9.53
N GLN A 47 0.05 16.33 10.14
CA GLN A 47 1.50 16.50 10.32
C GLN A 47 2.13 15.42 11.23
N GLU A 48 1.64 15.26 12.45
CA GLU A 48 2.21 14.33 13.44
C GLU A 48 2.20 12.87 12.91
N SER A 49 1.06 12.42 12.41
CA SER A 49 0.91 11.07 11.84
C SER A 49 1.76 10.87 10.58
N ALA A 50 1.93 11.91 9.75
CA ALA A 50 2.78 11.85 8.58
C ALA A 50 4.27 11.70 8.93
N VAL A 51 4.75 12.47 9.92
CA VAL A 51 6.14 12.38 10.40
C VAL A 51 6.40 10.98 10.97
N LYS A 52 5.49 10.47 11.79
CA LYS A 52 5.60 9.12 12.37
C LYS A 52 5.68 8.03 11.30
N LEU A 53 4.75 8.07 10.34
CA LEU A 53 4.69 7.09 9.25
C LEU A 53 5.91 7.19 8.33
N LEU A 54 6.41 8.40 8.08
CA LEU A 54 7.64 8.61 7.32
C LEU A 54 8.86 8.01 8.03
N GLY A 55 8.94 8.17 9.36
CA GLY A 55 9.99 7.55 10.18
C GLY A 55 9.99 6.01 10.06
N GLU A 56 8.83 5.39 10.25
CA GLU A 56 8.65 3.94 10.07
C GLU A 56 8.94 3.50 8.63
N PHE A 57 8.49 4.27 7.64
CA PHE A 57 8.80 4.00 6.24
C PHE A 57 10.32 3.98 6.01
N CYS A 58 11.04 5.01 6.43
CA CYS A 58 12.50 5.07 6.29
C CYS A 58 13.21 3.94 7.06
N LYS A 59 12.72 3.54 8.22
CA LYS A 59 13.28 2.45 9.03
C LYS A 59 13.14 1.08 8.35
N HIS A 60 12.01 0.83 7.70
CA HIS A 60 11.72 -0.46 7.05
C HIS A 60 12.22 -0.55 5.61
N PHE A 61 12.23 0.58 4.90
CA PHE A 61 12.42 0.65 3.46
C PHE A 61 13.68 1.43 3.04
N GLY A 62 14.34 2.09 4.00
CA GLY A 62 15.59 2.81 3.77
C GLY A 62 16.75 1.88 3.39
N GLY A 63 17.66 2.38 2.56
CA GLY A 63 18.87 1.66 2.14
C GLY A 63 18.71 0.72 0.95
N PHE A 64 17.48 0.40 0.51
CA PHE A 64 17.24 -0.43 -0.67
C PHE A 64 16.50 0.34 -1.79
N PRO A 65 16.88 0.16 -3.07
CA PRO A 65 16.09 0.68 -4.19
C PRO A 65 14.78 -0.11 -4.33
N ILE A 66 13.66 0.47 -3.89
CA ILE A 66 12.35 -0.19 -3.93
C ILE A 66 11.65 0.05 -5.26
N TYR A 67 11.13 -1.03 -5.84
CA TYR A 67 10.20 -0.96 -6.95
C TYR A 67 8.78 -0.71 -6.45
N VAL A 68 8.19 0.42 -6.82
CA VAL A 68 6.77 0.71 -6.58
C VAL A 68 5.98 0.33 -7.85
N PRO A 69 5.15 -0.73 -7.83
CA PRO A 69 4.35 -1.10 -8.99
C PRO A 69 3.33 -0.01 -9.32
N LYS A 70 3.08 0.22 -10.61
CA LYS A 70 2.00 1.11 -11.04
C LYS A 70 0.66 0.57 -10.53
N GLY A 71 -0.19 1.47 -10.04
CA GLY A 71 -1.49 1.15 -9.44
C GLY A 71 -2.35 0.21 -10.28
N ARG A 72 -2.23 0.24 -11.62
CA ARG A 72 -2.92 -0.67 -12.54
C ARG A 72 -2.70 -2.16 -12.24
N LYS A 73 -1.48 -2.56 -11.84
CA LYS A 73 -1.20 -3.95 -11.46
C LYS A 73 -1.93 -4.31 -10.18
N LEU A 74 -1.82 -3.46 -9.16
CA LEU A 74 -2.50 -3.66 -7.88
C LEU A 74 -4.02 -3.69 -8.05
N GLU A 75 -4.56 -2.73 -8.81
CA GLU A 75 -5.98 -2.66 -9.16
C GLU A 75 -6.45 -3.93 -9.89
N ALA A 76 -5.65 -4.44 -10.83
CA ALA A 76 -5.96 -5.70 -11.52
C ALA A 76 -6.00 -6.87 -10.53
N GLU A 77 -5.04 -6.98 -9.61
CA GLU A 77 -5.07 -8.05 -8.58
C GLU A 77 -6.25 -7.90 -7.63
N ILE A 78 -6.55 -6.68 -7.15
CA ILE A 78 -7.72 -6.40 -6.31
C ILE A 78 -9.02 -6.76 -7.05
N LYS A 79 -9.10 -6.44 -8.34
CA LYS A 79 -10.25 -6.80 -9.18
C LYS A 79 -10.43 -8.31 -9.27
N LYS A 80 -9.35 -9.09 -9.44
CA LYS A 80 -9.43 -10.57 -9.43
C LYS A 80 -9.98 -11.11 -8.11
N ILE A 81 -9.48 -10.60 -6.99
CA ILE A 81 -9.96 -10.95 -5.65
C ILE A 81 -11.45 -10.63 -5.51
N SER A 82 -11.88 -9.46 -5.97
CA SER A 82 -13.27 -9.03 -5.88
C SER A 82 -14.19 -9.90 -6.75
N ILE A 83 -13.78 -10.22 -7.99
CA ILE A 83 -14.50 -11.15 -8.87
C ILE A 83 -14.65 -12.53 -8.23
N TRP A 84 -13.59 -13.04 -7.59
CA TRP A 84 -13.63 -14.34 -6.91
C TRP A 84 -14.60 -14.35 -5.73
N ASN A 85 -14.54 -13.32 -4.88
CA ASN A 85 -15.39 -13.22 -3.69
C ASN A 85 -16.88 -13.07 -4.04
N ASP A 86 -17.18 -12.37 -5.13
CA ASP A 86 -18.56 -12.17 -5.59
C ASP A 86 -19.12 -13.36 -6.40
N PHE A 87 -18.30 -14.35 -6.72
CA PHE A 87 -18.73 -15.49 -7.53
C PHE A 87 -19.60 -16.46 -6.73
N ASN A 88 -20.84 -16.65 -7.19
CA ASN A 88 -21.83 -17.51 -6.54
C ASN A 88 -22.02 -18.87 -7.23
N GLY A 89 -21.16 -19.22 -8.19
CA GLY A 89 -21.22 -20.47 -8.95
C GLY A 89 -21.83 -20.35 -10.34
N ARG A 90 -22.68 -19.33 -10.60
CA ARG A 90 -23.42 -19.20 -11.87
C ARG A 90 -23.54 -17.77 -12.42
N ASN A 91 -23.04 -16.76 -11.72
CA ASN A 91 -23.19 -15.34 -12.07
C ASN A 91 -22.07 -14.75 -12.95
N VAL A 92 -21.47 -15.54 -13.85
CA VAL A 92 -20.30 -15.08 -14.65
C VAL A 92 -20.62 -13.85 -15.52
N GLU A 93 -21.78 -13.83 -16.17
CA GLU A 93 -22.19 -12.71 -17.02
C GLU A 93 -22.47 -11.43 -16.23
N GLU A 94 -23.02 -11.56 -15.02
CA GLU A 94 -23.27 -10.43 -14.13
C GLU A 94 -21.95 -9.82 -13.65
N LEU A 95 -20.97 -10.66 -13.29
CA LEU A 95 -19.63 -10.21 -12.91
C LEU A 95 -18.90 -9.50 -14.05
N ALA A 96 -19.02 -10.02 -15.27
CA ALA A 96 -18.43 -9.40 -16.46
C ALA A 96 -18.93 -7.97 -16.64
N LYS A 97 -20.25 -7.76 -16.50
CA LYS A 97 -20.86 -6.42 -16.54
C LYS A 97 -20.46 -5.56 -15.36
N LYS A 98 -20.47 -6.10 -14.14
CA LYS A 98 -20.14 -5.36 -12.90
C LYS A 98 -18.71 -4.80 -12.90
N TYR A 99 -17.75 -5.57 -13.40
CA TYR A 99 -16.33 -5.22 -13.36
C TYR A 99 -15.78 -4.63 -14.66
N ASP A 100 -16.65 -4.43 -15.66
CA ASP A 100 -16.32 -3.97 -17.01
C ASP A 100 -15.19 -4.81 -17.65
N VAL A 101 -15.41 -6.12 -17.70
CA VAL A 101 -14.46 -7.09 -18.25
C VAL A 101 -15.18 -8.09 -19.15
N SER A 102 -14.45 -8.75 -20.03
CA SER A 102 -15.04 -9.81 -20.84
C SER A 102 -15.42 -11.02 -19.98
N VAL A 103 -16.45 -11.76 -20.42
CA VAL A 103 -16.85 -13.04 -19.81
C VAL A 103 -15.66 -14.02 -19.76
N PHE A 104 -14.83 -14.02 -20.80
CA PHE A 104 -13.60 -14.82 -20.84
C PHE A 104 -12.61 -14.43 -19.72
N HIS A 105 -12.47 -13.14 -19.43
CA HIS A 105 -11.62 -12.67 -18.33
C HIS A 105 -12.13 -13.19 -16.99
N VAL A 106 -13.44 -13.16 -16.73
CA VAL A 106 -14.01 -13.72 -15.50
C VAL A 106 -13.69 -15.21 -15.38
N TYR A 107 -13.90 -16.00 -16.43
CA TYR A 107 -13.51 -17.42 -16.42
C TYR A 107 -12.02 -17.64 -16.16
N HIS A 108 -11.16 -16.82 -16.76
CA HIS A 108 -9.72 -16.86 -16.53
C HIS A 108 -9.37 -16.60 -15.07
N VAL A 109 -9.96 -15.56 -14.46
CA VAL A 109 -9.79 -15.25 -13.03
C VAL A 109 -10.23 -16.42 -12.16
N LEU A 110 -11.42 -16.97 -12.39
CA LEU A 110 -11.92 -18.12 -11.62
C LEU A 110 -10.99 -19.33 -11.73
N LYS A 111 -10.41 -19.58 -12.91
CA LYS A 111 -9.44 -20.65 -13.12
C LYS A 111 -8.17 -20.43 -12.29
N LEU A 112 -7.61 -19.22 -12.32
CA LEU A 112 -6.42 -18.86 -11.54
C LEU A 112 -6.67 -19.02 -10.04
N MET A 113 -7.77 -18.46 -9.54
CA MET A 113 -8.07 -18.47 -8.10
C MET A 113 -8.37 -19.88 -7.57
N ARG A 114 -9.02 -20.74 -8.36
CA ARG A 114 -9.19 -22.17 -8.01
C ARG A 114 -7.86 -22.90 -7.90
N HIS A 115 -6.94 -22.64 -8.81
CA HIS A 115 -5.62 -23.24 -8.78
C HIS A 115 -4.81 -22.78 -7.55
N GLU A 116 -4.89 -21.49 -7.19
CA GLU A 116 -4.28 -20.98 -5.96
C GLU A 116 -4.91 -21.58 -4.69
N GLU A 117 -6.23 -21.69 -4.63
CA GLU A 117 -6.95 -22.36 -3.55
C GLU A 117 -6.54 -23.83 -3.40
N GLN A 118 -6.42 -24.54 -4.52
CA GLN A 118 -5.96 -25.93 -4.54
C GLN A 118 -4.54 -26.04 -3.98
N LYS A 119 -3.61 -25.19 -4.43
CA LYS A 119 -2.23 -25.15 -3.92
C LYS A 119 -2.14 -24.84 -2.43
N LYS A 120 -3.02 -23.99 -1.91
CA LYS A 120 -3.09 -23.69 -0.48
C LYS A 120 -3.59 -24.88 0.34
N ARG A 121 -4.56 -25.63 -0.19
CA ARG A 121 -5.17 -26.78 0.50
C ARG A 121 -4.38 -28.07 0.37
N GLN A 122 -3.65 -28.24 -0.73
CA GLN A 122 -2.88 -29.42 -1.04
C GLN A 122 -1.43 -29.01 -1.39
N PRO A 123 -0.46 -29.23 -0.48
CA PRO A 123 0.95 -29.08 -0.82
C PRO A 123 1.30 -30.05 -1.96
N GLU A 124 2.11 -29.59 -2.92
CA GLU A 124 2.54 -30.43 -4.03
C GLU A 124 3.30 -31.65 -3.48
N LEU A 125 2.88 -32.85 -3.89
CA LEU A 125 3.57 -34.10 -3.58
C LEU A 125 4.78 -34.19 -4.49
N PHE A 126 5.95 -33.84 -3.94
CA PHE A 126 7.32 -34.07 -4.42
C PHE A 126 7.64 -33.78 -5.90
#